data_AF-A0A1J3J9C5-F1
#
_entry.id   AF-A0A1J3J9C5-F1
#
_cell.length_a   1.000
_cell.length_b   1.000
_cell.length_c   1.000
_cell.angle_alpha   90.00
_cell.angle_beta   90.00
_cell.angle_gamma   90.00
#
_symmetry.space_group_name_H-M   'P 1'
#
loop_
_entity.id
_entity.type
_entity.pdbx_description
1 polymer ?
#
loop_
_entity_poly.entity_id
_entity_poly.type
_entity_poly.pdbx_seq_one_letter_code
_entity_poly.pdbx_strand_id
1 'polypeptide(L)'
;MEKGPTRSFIWLILLFNLLLRVAGNLEGDALTELRKSLFADPNNVLQSWDATLVTPCTWFHVTCNNENRVIRVDLGNANLSGQLVPQLGQLPNLQYLELY
;
A
#
# COMPACT_ATOMS: atom_id res chain seq x y z
N MET A 1 -28.11 -0.98 32.12
CA MET A 1 -26.89 -0.34 32.65
C MET A 1 -25.71 -0.99 31.97
N GLU A 2 -25.29 -0.46 30.83
CA GLU A 2 -24.13 -0.95 30.09
C GLU A 2 -22.87 -0.39 30.77
N LYS A 3 -22.04 -1.25 31.35
CA LYS A 3 -20.77 -0.81 31.94
C LYS A 3 -19.84 -0.46 30.78
N GLY A 4 -19.57 0.84 30.61
CA GLY A 4 -18.68 1.32 29.56
C GLY A 4 -17.25 0.74 29.69
N PRO A 5 -16.45 0.79 28.60
CA PRO A 5 -15.11 0.23 28.59
C PRO A 5 -14.24 0.79 29.72
N THR A 6 -13.62 -0.08 30.51
CA THR A 6 -12.70 0.35 31.56
C THR A 6 -11.47 1.03 30.96
N ARG A 7 -10.82 1.93 31.69
CA ARG A 7 -9.61 2.66 31.21
C ARG A 7 -8.55 1.72 30.62
N SER A 8 -8.38 0.53 31.21
CA SER A 8 -7.46 -0.49 30.71
C SER A 8 -7.80 -0.97 29.30
N PHE A 9 -9.10 -1.16 29.00
CA PHE A 9 -9.58 -1.55 27.68
C PHE A 9 -9.28 -0.49 26.62
N ILE A 10 -9.43 0.80 26.96
CA ILE A 10 -9.13 1.90 26.03
C ILE A 10 -7.64 1.92 25.70
N TRP A 11 -6.77 1.76 26.70
CA TRP A 11 -5.33 1.66 26.49
C TRP A 11 -4.96 0.45 25.63
N LEU A 12 -5.59 -0.71 25.85
CA LEU A 12 -5.38 -1.89 25.02
C LEU A 12 -5.75 -1.65 23.55
N ILE A 13 -6.89 -1.01 23.30
CA ILE A 13 -7.35 -0.67 21.95
C ILE A 13 -6.37 0.31 21.27
N LEU A 14 -5.93 1.35 21.99
CA LEU A 14 -4.96 2.31 21.46
C LEU A 14 -3.60 1.65 21.17
N LEU A 15 -3.12 0.79 22.07
CA LEU A 15 -1.89 0.02 21.88
C LEU A 15 -2.01 -0.93 20.69
N PHE A 16 -3.14 -1.61 20.53
CA PHE A 16 -3.39 -2.52 19.40
C PHE A 16 -3.40 -1.77 18.06
N ASN A 17 -4.09 -0.62 17.99
CA ASN A 17 -4.06 0.24 16.80
C ASN A 17 -2.66 0.78 16.49
N LEU A 18 -1.86 1.09 17.53
CA LEU A 18 -0.47 1.53 17.36
C LEU A 18 0.42 0.40 16.81
N LEU A 19 0.27 -0.82 17.32
CA LEU A 19 1.01 -2.01 16.84
C LEU A 19 0.68 -2.33 15.38
N LEU A 20 -0.59 -2.25 14.98
CA LEU A 20 -1.01 -2.45 13.58
C LEU A 20 -0.36 -1.44 12.63
N ARG A 21 -0.21 -0.17 13.04
CA ARG A 21 0.47 0.85 12.24
C ARG A 21 1.96 0.57 12.07
N VAL A 22 2.64 0.06 13.11
CA VAL A 22 4.07 -0.28 13.07
C VAL A 22 4.35 -1.50 12.18
N ALA A 23 3.39 -2.41 12.05
CA ALA A 23 3.49 -3.53 11.13
C ALA A 23 3.25 -3.14 9.65
N GLY A 24 2.69 -1.94 9.40
CA GLY A 24 2.37 -1.45 8.05
C GLY A 24 3.59 -0.92 7.31
N ASN A 25 3.58 -1.06 5.97
CA ASN A 25 4.60 -0.53 5.09
C ASN A 25 4.04 0.69 4.34
N LEU A 26 4.58 1.89 4.59
CA LEU A 26 4.09 3.13 3.98
C LEU A 26 4.14 3.12 2.44
N GLU A 27 5.13 2.45 1.84
CA GLU A 27 5.21 2.29 0.39
C GLU A 27 4.10 1.35 -0.11
N GLY A 28 3.82 0.28 0.65
CA GLY A 28 2.67 -0.61 0.39
C GLY A 28 1.32 0.09 0.53
N ASP A 29 1.15 0.93 1.56
CA ASP A 29 -0.07 1.74 1.75
C ASP A 29 -0.27 2.69 0.58
N ALA A 30 0.78 3.39 0.15
CA ALA A 30 0.74 4.30 -0.99
C ALA A 30 0.33 3.61 -2.30
N LEU A 31 0.92 2.45 -2.57
CA LEU A 31 0.58 1.64 -3.76
C LEU A 31 -0.82 1.02 -3.64
N THR A 32 -1.28 0.71 -2.43
CA THR A 32 -2.67 0.28 -2.20
C THR A 32 -3.67 1.39 -2.53
N GLU A 33 -3.37 2.64 -2.16
CA GLU A 33 -4.20 3.79 -2.55
C GLU A 33 -4.20 4.02 -4.06
N LEU A 34 -3.06 3.83 -4.73
CA LEU A 34 -3.01 3.83 -6.20
C LEU A 34 -3.95 2.76 -6.78
N ARG A 35 -3.82 1.50 -6.33
CA ARG A 35 -4.67 0.39 -6.78
C ARG A 35 -6.15 0.71 -6.62
N LYS A 36 -6.57 1.30 -5.50
CA LYS A 36 -7.97 1.69 -5.27
C LYS A 36 -8.45 2.78 -6.24
N SER A 37 -7.55 3.68 -6.67
CA SER A 37 -7.87 4.74 -7.63
C SER A 37 -7.95 4.24 -9.08
N LEU A 38 -7.31 3.10 -9.38
CA LEU A 38 -7.37 2.41 -10.66
C LEU A 38 -8.63 1.55 -10.76
N PHE A 39 -9.73 2.14 -11.23
CA PHE A 39 -11.05 1.50 -11.28
C PHE A 39 -11.23 0.50 -12.42
N ALA A 40 -10.34 0.47 -13.42
CA ALA A 40 -10.37 -0.53 -14.48
C ALA A 40 -9.03 -1.29 -14.54
N ASP A 41 -9.09 -2.60 -14.30
CA ASP A 41 -7.99 -3.54 -14.46
C ASP A 41 -8.50 -4.79 -15.21
N PRO A 42 -8.69 -4.70 -16.54
CA PRO A 42 -9.35 -5.77 -17.32
C PRO A 42 -8.54 -7.07 -17.37
N ASN A 43 -7.23 -7.00 -17.13
CA ASN A 43 -6.31 -8.14 -17.23
C ASN A 43 -5.84 -8.66 -15.86
N ASN A 44 -6.38 -8.13 -14.75
CA ASN A 44 -5.96 -8.46 -13.39
C ASN A 44 -4.46 -8.24 -13.14
N VAL A 45 -3.89 -7.19 -13.74
CA VAL A 45 -2.46 -6.84 -13.64
C VAL A 45 -2.05 -6.60 -12.18
N LEU A 46 -2.97 -6.04 -11.38
CA LEU A 46 -2.73 -5.69 -9.98
C LEU A 46 -3.13 -6.81 -9.00
N GLN A 47 -3.39 -8.04 -9.47
CA GLN A 47 -3.89 -9.12 -8.62
C GLN A 47 -2.95 -9.48 -7.45
N SER A 48 -1.63 -9.37 -7.65
CA SER A 48 -0.61 -9.67 -6.63
C SER A 48 -0.44 -8.57 -5.59
N TRP A 49 -1.08 -7.41 -5.75
CA TRP A 49 -0.92 -6.25 -4.87
C TRP A 49 -1.72 -6.44 -3.57
N ASP A 50 -1.22 -7.30 -2.68
CA ASP A 50 -1.87 -7.66 -1.43
C ASP A 50 -1.37 -6.80 -0.27
N ALA A 51 -2.23 -5.91 0.23
CA ALA A 51 -1.98 -5.01 1.35
C ALA A 51 -1.77 -5.73 2.71
N THR A 52 -2.04 -7.04 2.78
CA THR A 52 -1.76 -7.84 3.98
C THR A 52 -0.31 -8.33 4.05
N LEU A 53 0.45 -8.20 2.95
CA LEU A 53 1.86 -8.54 2.91
C LEU A 53 2.72 -7.44 3.56
N VAL A 54 3.80 -7.87 4.21
CA VAL A 54 4.73 -6.98 4.94
C VAL A 54 5.46 -6.00 4.01
N THR A 55 5.59 -6.32 2.73
CA THR A 55 6.31 -5.49 1.76
C THR A 55 5.67 -5.56 0.37
N PRO A 56 5.63 -4.44 -0.38
CA PRO A 56 5.20 -4.45 -1.78
C PRO A 56 6.24 -5.04 -2.73
N CYS A 57 7.45 -5.39 -2.29
CA CYS A 57 8.52 -5.90 -3.15
C CYS A 57 8.23 -7.27 -3.80
N THR A 58 7.20 -7.98 -3.32
CA THR A 58 6.72 -9.23 -3.93
C THR A 58 5.57 -9.00 -4.91
N TRP A 59 5.07 -7.77 -5.03
CA TRP A 59 3.99 -7.44 -5.94
C TRP A 59 4.53 -7.38 -7.38
N PHE A 60 3.73 -7.87 -8.32
CA PHE A 60 4.07 -7.74 -9.73
C PHE A 60 4.18 -6.27 -10.11
N HIS A 61 5.04 -5.99 -11.09
CA HIS A 61 5.28 -4.65 -11.59
C HIS A 61 5.93 -3.69 -10.58
N VAL A 62 6.32 -4.18 -9.40
CA VAL A 62 7.08 -3.43 -8.40
C VAL A 62 8.51 -3.98 -8.36
N THR A 63 9.49 -3.10 -8.47
CA THR A 63 10.91 -3.46 -8.27
C THR A 63 11.44 -2.70 -7.07
N CYS A 64 12.14 -3.43 -6.19
CA CYS A 64 12.80 -2.86 -5.03
C CYS A 64 14.33 -2.90 -5.14
N ASN A 65 15.00 -2.03 -4.40
CA ASN A 65 16.45 -2.12 -4.20
C ASN A 65 16.80 -3.17 -3.13
N ASN A 66 18.11 -3.32 -2.84
CA ASN A 66 18.63 -4.26 -1.85
C ASN A 66 18.19 -3.96 -0.40
N GLU A 67 17.63 -2.79 -0.14
CA GLU A 67 17.09 -2.36 1.16
C GLU A 67 15.57 -2.55 1.25
N ASN A 68 14.96 -3.28 0.29
CA ASN A 68 13.51 -3.47 0.18
C ASN A 68 12.72 -2.16 0.05
N ARG A 69 13.30 -1.15 -0.60
CA ARG A 69 12.62 0.10 -0.93
C ARG A 69 12.18 0.09 -2.39
N VAL A 70 10.94 0.50 -2.64
CA VAL A 70 10.40 0.58 -4.01
C VAL A 70 11.20 1.60 -4.82
N ILE A 71 11.76 1.16 -5.95
CA ILE A 71 12.51 2.01 -6.89
C ILE A 71 11.84 2.13 -8.26
N ARG A 72 10.96 1.18 -8.62
CA ARG A 72 10.23 1.23 -9.89
C ARG A 72 8.83 0.63 -9.73
N VAL A 73 7.86 1.30 -10.35
CA VAL A 73 6.50 0.81 -10.58
C VAL A 73 6.23 0.87 -12.07
N ASP A 74 6.00 -0.29 -12.69
CA ASP A 74 5.95 -0.45 -14.14
C ASP A 74 4.61 -1.03 -14.61
N LEU A 75 3.66 -0.13 -14.87
CA LEU A 75 2.30 -0.46 -15.31
C LEU A 75 2.06 -0.04 -16.77
N GLY A 76 3.12 0.16 -17.56
CA GLY A 76 3.00 0.55 -18.97
C GLY A 76 2.29 -0.53 -19.80
N ASN A 77 1.41 -0.12 -20.72
CA ASN A 77 0.59 -1.01 -21.55
C ASN A 77 -0.33 -1.96 -20.76
N ALA A 78 -0.56 -1.72 -19.47
CA ALA A 78 -1.44 -2.56 -18.64
C ALA A 78 -2.93 -2.31 -18.91
N ASN A 79 -3.27 -1.30 -19.73
CA ASN A 79 -4.63 -0.89 -20.05
C ASN A 79 -5.45 -0.56 -18.78
N LEU A 80 -4.78 0.01 -17.78
CA LEU A 80 -5.40 0.45 -16.53
C LEU A 80 -6.07 1.81 -16.74
N SER A 81 -7.23 2.02 -16.11
CA SER A 81 -7.88 3.34 -16.08
C SER A 81 -8.10 3.78 -14.65
N GLY A 82 -7.85 5.07 -14.39
CA GLY A 82 -7.93 5.64 -13.05
C GLY A 82 -7.26 7.00 -12.95
N GLN A 83 -6.97 7.40 -11.71
CA GLN A 83 -6.25 8.64 -11.42
C GLN A 83 -4.96 8.35 -10.66
N LEU A 84 -3.99 9.24 -10.83
CA LEU A 84 -2.83 9.24 -9.96
C LEU A 84 -3.19 9.81 -8.60
N VAL A 85 -2.56 9.26 -7.58
CA VAL A 85 -2.79 9.63 -6.18
C VAL A 85 -1.56 10.34 -5.61
N PRO A 86 -1.73 11.40 -4.80
CA PRO A 86 -0.60 12.13 -4.21
C PRO A 86 0.23 11.26 -3.25
N GLN A 87 -0.33 10.16 -2.74
CA GLN A 87 0.34 9.16 -1.90
C GLN A 87 1.55 8.53 -2.61
N LEU A 88 1.64 8.57 -3.94
CA LEU A 88 2.86 8.20 -4.67
C LEU A 88 4.10 8.97 -4.19
N GLY A 89 3.92 10.18 -3.64
CA GLY A 89 4.99 10.95 -3.00
C GLY A 89 5.55 10.30 -1.72
N GLN A 90 4.92 9.25 -1.19
CA GLN A 90 5.40 8.45 -0.06
C GLN A 90 6.33 7.31 -0.50
N LEU A 91 6.75 7.28 -1.77
CA LEU A 91 7.76 6.36 -2.32
C LEU A 91 9.10 7.11 -2.46
N PRO A 92 9.86 7.32 -1.37
CA PRO A 92 11.00 8.25 -1.36
C PRO A 92 12.18 7.81 -2.24
N ASN A 93 12.24 6.53 -2.62
CA ASN A 93 13.29 5.97 -3.47
C ASN A 93 12.81 5.69 -4.90
N LEU A 94 11.57 6.06 -5.25
CA LEU A 94 11.02 5.82 -6.58
C LEU A 94 11.83 6.59 -7.62
N GLN A 95 12.40 5.86 -8.57
CA GLN A 95 13.17 6.40 -9.69
C GLN A 95 12.39 6.33 -10.99
N TYR A 96 11.52 5.33 -11.14
CA TYR A 96 10.75 5.10 -12.36
C TYR A 96 9.28 4.83 -12.06
N LEU A 97 8.41 5.59 -12.72
CA LEU A 97 6.97 5.38 -12.73
C LEU A 97 6.50 5.35 -14.19
N GLU A 98 5.98 4.22 -14.64
CA GLU A 98 5.61 3.97 -16.04
C GLU A 98 4.13 3.57 -16.13
N LEU A 99 3.32 4.33 -16.90
CA LEU A 99 1.86 4.34 -16.80
C LEU A 99 1.09 4.53 -18.13
N TYR A 100 1.76 4.45 -19.29
CA TYR A 100 1.16 4.84 -20.58
C TYR A 100 0.28 3.77 -21.22
#